data_AF-A0A518N363-F1
#
_entry.id   AF-A0A518N363-F1
#
_cell.length_a   1.000
_cell.length_b   1.000
_cell.length_c   1.000
_cell.angle_alpha   90.00
_cell.angle_beta   90.00
_cell.angle_gamma   90.00
#
_symmetry.space_group_name_H-M   'P 1'
#
loop_
_entity.id
_entity.type
_entity.pdbx_description
1 polymer ?
#
loop_
_entity_poly.entity_id
_entity_poly.type
_entity_poly.pdbx_seq_one_letter_code
_entity_poly.pdbx_strand_id
1 'polypeptide(L)'
;MARPRPMLISVHIPKTSGTSFGLLLRQRFGAALLEDYDDRPLSRGTVPRIASAVGHWPLLARRLAGYQAVHGHFLALKYLPLRAPMVTWLRHPAQRAVSRYEHYRREVAAGRPLQPVAGLRPGLTLEEFSRVPRFRNTCAKFLRGVPRGRVACYGFAEDVAGSLARMQQVLGLDLGTSLHANANPVNAGRPYALEPAQERSLLALNAEDYRLWCWAREREGL
;
A
#
# COMPACT_ATOMS: atom_id res chain seq x y z
N MET A 1 13.37 6.76 -32.92
CA MET A 1 13.28 7.31 -31.55
C MET A 1 12.37 6.43 -30.72
N ALA A 2 12.83 5.87 -29.60
CA ALA A 2 11.98 5.08 -28.72
C ALA A 2 10.89 5.99 -28.13
N ARG A 3 9.62 5.58 -28.20
CA ARG A 3 8.53 6.29 -27.49
C ARG A 3 8.92 6.37 -26.00
N PRO A 4 8.77 7.53 -25.34
CA PRO A 4 9.02 7.62 -23.90
C PRO A 4 8.16 6.56 -23.21
N ARG A 5 8.80 5.67 -22.45
CA ARG A 5 8.10 4.63 -21.70
C ARG A 5 7.16 5.31 -20.70
N PRO A 6 5.91 4.84 -20.57
CA PRO A 6 4.98 5.44 -19.63
C PRO A 6 5.54 5.33 -18.20
N MET A 7 5.48 6.43 -17.46
CA MET A 7 5.86 6.48 -16.05
C MET A 7 5.08 5.45 -15.23
N LEU A 8 5.74 4.72 -14.33
CA LEU A 8 5.06 3.78 -13.41
C LEU A 8 4.69 4.49 -12.10
N ILE A 9 3.45 4.33 -11.64
CA ILE A 9 3.02 4.81 -10.32
C ILE A 9 2.79 3.61 -9.40
N SER A 10 3.61 3.45 -8.37
CA SER A 10 3.48 2.41 -7.35
C SER A 10 2.95 2.99 -6.04
N VAL A 11 1.70 2.71 -5.71
CA VAL A 11 1.09 3.14 -4.44
C VAL A 11 1.55 2.19 -3.34
N HIS A 12 2.42 2.64 -2.44
CA HIS A 12 2.87 1.83 -1.32
C HIS A 12 1.87 1.92 -0.17
N ILE A 13 1.04 0.89 -0.02
CA ILE A 13 0.15 0.76 1.14
C ILE A 13 0.90 0.07 2.29
N PRO A 14 0.91 0.62 3.51
CA PRO A 14 1.62 0.00 4.62
C PRO A 14 1.13 -1.43 4.90
N LYS A 15 2.10 -2.32 5.15
CA LYS A 15 1.89 -3.73 5.56
C LYS A 15 1.30 -4.64 4.47
N THR A 16 1.52 -4.32 3.19
CA THR A 16 1.13 -5.13 2.03
C THR A 16 2.32 -5.54 1.15
N SER A 17 3.52 -5.71 1.71
CA SER A 17 4.76 -6.05 0.95
C SER A 17 5.33 -4.96 0.03
N GLY A 18 4.83 -3.72 0.13
CA GLY A 18 5.32 -2.62 -0.71
C GLY A 18 6.79 -2.23 -0.48
N THR A 19 7.38 -2.47 0.70
CA THR A 19 8.81 -2.22 0.93
C THR A 19 9.71 -3.10 0.05
N SER A 20 9.40 -4.39 -0.07
CA SER A 20 10.15 -5.33 -0.92
C SER A 20 10.04 -4.91 -2.39
N PHE A 21 8.85 -4.51 -2.83
CA PHE A 21 8.63 -4.01 -4.17
C PHE A 21 9.36 -2.68 -4.43
N GLY A 22 9.39 -1.76 -3.45
CA GLY A 22 10.15 -0.52 -3.54
C GLY A 22 11.65 -0.75 -3.74
N LEU A 23 12.22 -1.80 -3.14
CA LEU A 23 13.62 -2.20 -3.38
C LEU A 23 13.86 -2.65 -4.82
N LEU A 24 12.95 -3.45 -5.38
CA LEU A 24 13.01 -3.85 -6.80
C LEU A 24 12.93 -2.63 -7.72
N LEU A 25 12.01 -1.70 -7.45
CA LEU A 25 11.91 -0.46 -8.21
C LEU A 25 13.20 0.37 -8.09
N ARG A 26 13.80 0.45 -6.91
CA ARG A 26 15.06 1.19 -6.71
C ARG A 26 16.20 0.57 -7.50
N GLN A 27 16.33 -0.76 -7.47
CA GLN A 27 17.32 -1.49 -8.27
C GLN A 27 17.11 -1.26 -9.77
N ARG A 28 15.84 -1.24 -10.21
CA ARG A 28 15.48 -1.13 -11.63
C ARG A 28 15.62 0.28 -12.21
N PHE A 29 15.24 1.30 -11.45
CA PHE A 29 15.12 2.69 -11.93
C PHE A 29 16.22 3.61 -11.40
N GLY A 30 16.92 3.25 -10.32
CA GLY A 30 17.99 4.04 -9.73
C GLY A 30 17.55 5.49 -9.47
N ALA A 31 18.32 6.46 -10.00
CA ALA A 31 18.03 7.88 -9.88
C ALA A 31 16.72 8.33 -10.57
N ALA A 32 16.17 7.51 -11.48
CA ALA A 32 14.89 7.78 -12.14
C ALA A 32 13.68 7.30 -11.31
N LEU A 33 13.88 6.78 -10.10
CA LEU A 33 12.82 6.51 -9.13
C LEU A 33 12.61 7.73 -8.21
N LEU A 34 11.39 8.26 -8.19
CA LEU A 34 10.97 9.19 -7.14
C LEU A 34 10.42 8.39 -5.95
N GLU A 35 11.04 8.57 -4.79
CA GLU A 35 10.56 8.01 -3.53
C GLU A 35 9.68 9.04 -2.79
N ASP A 36 8.37 8.96 -2.99
CA ASP A 36 7.40 9.94 -2.47
C ASP A 36 6.83 9.51 -1.11
N TYR A 37 7.65 9.68 -0.07
CA TYR A 37 7.32 9.33 1.32
C TYR A 37 7.02 10.54 2.22
N ASP A 38 7.13 11.75 1.70
CA ASP A 38 6.88 12.99 2.47
C ASP A 38 5.39 13.15 2.85
N ASP A 39 4.51 12.52 2.07
CA ASP A 39 3.08 12.51 2.32
C ASP A 39 2.73 11.75 3.61
N ARG A 40 1.70 12.24 4.31
CA ARG A 40 1.10 11.57 5.47
C ARG A 40 -0.38 11.31 5.23
N PRO A 41 -0.74 10.44 4.28
CA PRO A 41 -2.07 10.37 3.67
C PRO A 41 -3.19 10.04 4.66
N LEU A 42 -2.86 9.37 5.76
CA LEU A 42 -3.82 9.01 6.80
C LEU A 42 -3.71 9.83 8.09
N SER A 43 -2.85 10.86 8.14
CA SER A 43 -2.66 11.68 9.34
C SER A 43 -3.77 12.72 9.55
N ARG A 44 -4.47 13.10 8.49
CA ARG A 44 -5.57 14.08 8.50
C ARG A 44 -6.91 13.42 8.19
N GLY A 45 -7.99 14.15 8.46
CA GLY A 45 -9.35 13.78 8.06
C GLY A 45 -9.52 13.66 6.54
N THR A 46 -10.67 13.14 6.09
CA THR A 46 -10.91 12.80 4.67
C THR A 46 -10.82 14.00 3.72
N VAL A 47 -11.45 15.12 4.04
CA VAL A 47 -11.47 16.29 3.16
C VAL A 47 -10.06 16.91 3.02
N PRO A 48 -9.32 17.21 4.11
CA PRO A 48 -7.98 17.80 3.97
C PRO A 48 -6.97 16.93 3.23
N ARG A 49 -7.02 15.60 3.38
CA ARG A 49 -6.08 14.71 2.66
C ARG A 49 -6.38 14.65 1.16
N ILE A 50 -7.65 14.70 0.76
CA ILE A 50 -8.04 14.73 -0.66
C ILE A 50 -7.60 16.06 -1.28
N ALA A 51 -7.89 17.19 -0.61
CA ALA A 51 -7.46 18.51 -1.06
C ALA A 51 -5.94 18.58 -1.25
N SER A 52 -5.18 18.06 -0.29
CA SER A 52 -3.71 17.98 -0.39
C SER A 52 -3.23 17.12 -1.55
N ALA A 53 -3.92 16.02 -1.89
CA ALA A 53 -3.52 15.16 -2.99
C ALA A 53 -3.76 15.83 -4.35
N VAL A 54 -4.88 16.56 -4.52
CA VAL A 54 -5.24 17.19 -5.79
C VAL A 54 -4.58 18.55 -6.01
N GLY A 55 -4.20 19.26 -4.94
CA GLY A 55 -3.58 20.59 -5.04
C GLY A 55 -2.26 20.62 -5.83
N HIS A 56 -1.58 19.48 -5.99
CA HIS A 56 -0.34 19.37 -6.73
C HIS A 56 -0.51 19.14 -8.23
N TRP A 57 -1.73 18.86 -8.70
CA TRP A 57 -2.02 18.45 -10.08
C TRP A 57 -1.44 19.38 -11.16
N PRO A 58 -1.55 20.72 -11.05
CA PRO A 58 -1.03 21.63 -12.08
C PRO A 58 0.49 21.54 -12.29
N LEU A 59 1.24 21.08 -11.29
CA LEU A 59 2.71 21.04 -11.30
C LEU A 59 3.28 19.64 -11.47
N LEU A 60 2.44 18.59 -11.54
CA LEU A 60 2.90 17.20 -11.55
C LEU A 60 3.87 16.90 -12.70
N ALA A 61 3.51 17.25 -13.94
CA ALA A 61 4.35 16.95 -15.10
C ALA A 61 5.74 17.57 -14.97
N ARG A 62 5.82 18.82 -14.48
CA ARG A 62 7.08 19.51 -14.24
C ARG A 62 7.87 18.87 -13.10
N ARG A 63 7.23 18.57 -11.97
CA ARG A 63 7.87 17.94 -10.80
C ARG A 63 8.43 16.56 -11.11
N LEU A 64 7.81 15.86 -12.07
CA LEU A 64 8.18 14.49 -12.44
C LEU A 64 9.07 14.41 -13.68
N ALA A 65 9.53 15.56 -14.21
CA ALA A 65 10.48 15.57 -15.30
C ALA A 65 11.77 14.82 -14.90
N GLY A 66 12.20 13.86 -15.72
CA GLY A 66 13.37 13.02 -15.44
C GLY A 66 13.09 11.73 -14.66
N TYR A 67 11.91 11.58 -14.06
CA TYR A 67 11.52 10.34 -13.38
C TYR A 67 10.81 9.36 -14.31
N GLN A 68 11.03 8.07 -14.11
CA GLN A 68 10.39 6.97 -14.82
C GLN A 68 9.45 6.16 -13.93
N ALA A 69 9.62 6.26 -12.61
CA ALA A 69 8.73 5.63 -11.65
C ALA A 69 8.55 6.49 -10.39
N VAL A 70 7.41 6.34 -9.74
CA VAL A 70 7.13 6.92 -8.42
C VAL A 70 6.72 5.79 -7.48
N HIS A 71 7.24 5.79 -6.26
CA HIS A 71 6.87 4.83 -5.23
C HIS A 71 6.84 5.50 -3.85
N GLY A 72 5.79 5.24 -3.05
CA GLY A 72 5.74 5.78 -1.69
C GLY A 72 4.35 5.84 -1.08
N HIS A 73 4.27 6.49 0.08
CA HIS A 73 3.07 6.56 0.91
C HIS A 73 2.20 7.77 0.54
N PHE A 74 1.62 7.76 -0.65
CA PHE A 74 0.69 8.80 -1.14
C PHE A 74 -0.71 8.24 -1.42
N LEU A 75 -1.71 9.13 -1.50
CA LEU A 75 -3.01 8.74 -2.04
C LEU A 75 -2.89 8.54 -3.55
N ALA A 76 -3.44 7.43 -4.07
CA ALA A 76 -3.44 7.13 -5.50
C ALA A 76 -3.97 8.30 -6.36
N LEU A 77 -4.95 9.04 -5.82
CA LEU A 77 -5.53 10.24 -6.42
C LEU A 77 -4.50 11.32 -6.79
N LYS A 78 -3.38 11.41 -6.05
CA LYS A 78 -2.31 12.39 -6.29
C LYS A 78 -1.77 12.33 -7.72
N TYR A 79 -1.69 11.14 -8.30
CA TYR A 79 -1.10 10.90 -9.62
C TYR A 79 -2.12 10.51 -10.68
N LEU A 80 -3.43 10.55 -10.36
CA LEU A 80 -4.50 10.16 -11.27
C LEU A 80 -4.47 10.90 -12.64
N PRO A 81 -4.19 12.23 -12.71
CA PRO A 81 -4.18 12.96 -13.98
C PRO A 81 -3.12 12.50 -14.98
N LEU A 82 -2.03 11.87 -14.53
CA LEU A 82 -0.94 11.44 -15.40
C LEU A 82 -1.35 10.33 -16.37
N ARG A 83 -2.44 9.63 -16.08
CA ARG A 83 -2.90 8.45 -16.82
C ARG A 83 -1.88 7.32 -16.95
N ALA A 84 -0.77 7.41 -16.22
CA ALA A 84 0.27 6.40 -16.06
C ALA A 84 -0.30 5.05 -15.55
N PRO A 85 0.33 3.91 -15.90
CA PRO A 85 0.08 2.63 -15.25
C PRO A 85 0.30 2.75 -13.75
N MET A 86 -0.73 2.38 -12.99
CA MET A 86 -0.71 2.41 -11.53
C MET A 86 -0.76 0.99 -11.00
N VAL A 87 0.12 0.66 -10.06
CA VAL A 87 0.12 -0.64 -9.38
C VAL A 87 0.10 -0.43 -7.87
N THR A 88 -0.44 -1.42 -7.16
CA THR A 88 -0.42 -1.43 -5.69
C THR A 88 -0.39 -2.87 -5.20
N TRP A 89 -0.07 -3.03 -3.93
CA TRP A 89 -0.14 -4.32 -3.25
C TRP A 89 -1.24 -4.30 -2.19
N LEU A 90 -1.99 -5.39 -2.13
CA LEU A 90 -3.01 -5.69 -1.14
C LEU A 90 -2.57 -6.86 -0.27
N ARG A 91 -3.30 -7.05 0.82
CA ARG A 91 -3.19 -8.18 1.74
C ARG A 91 -4.57 -8.42 2.32
N HIS A 92 -4.88 -9.66 2.66
CA HIS A 92 -6.10 -10.02 3.35
C HIS A 92 -6.32 -9.06 4.55
N PRO A 93 -7.48 -8.39 4.66
CA PRO A 93 -7.62 -7.25 5.57
C PRO A 93 -7.37 -7.59 7.05
N ALA A 94 -7.79 -8.78 7.49
CA ALA A 94 -7.51 -9.25 8.84
C ALA A 94 -6.00 -9.44 9.07
N GLN A 95 -5.31 -10.08 8.14
CA GLN A 95 -3.86 -10.32 8.20
C GLN A 95 -3.05 -9.01 8.15
N ARG A 96 -3.51 -8.00 7.39
CA ARG A 96 -2.94 -6.65 7.38
C ARG A 96 -3.13 -5.95 8.71
N ALA A 97 -4.32 -6.04 9.31
CA ALA A 97 -4.62 -5.44 10.61
C ALA A 97 -3.70 -6.01 11.71
N VAL A 98 -3.55 -7.33 11.77
CA VAL A 98 -2.61 -7.99 12.70
C VAL A 98 -1.17 -7.56 12.43
N SER A 99 -0.74 -7.53 11.17
CA SER A 99 0.62 -7.08 10.83
C SER A 99 0.91 -5.64 11.25
N ARG A 100 -0.11 -4.77 11.21
CA ARG A 100 -0.01 -3.39 11.67
C ARG A 100 0.05 -3.32 13.21
N TYR A 101 -0.77 -4.12 13.89
CA TYR A 101 -0.75 -4.24 15.35
C TYR A 101 0.62 -4.73 15.86
N GLU A 102 1.18 -5.78 15.26
CA GLU A 102 2.51 -6.31 15.62
C GLU A 102 3.65 -5.33 15.32
N HIS A 103 3.47 -4.45 14.33
CA HIS A 103 4.40 -3.34 14.15
C HIS A 103 4.25 -2.30 15.27
N TYR A 104 3.03 -1.91 15.62
CA TYR A 104 2.76 -1.00 16.75
C TYR A 104 3.35 -1.54 18.07
N ARG A 105 3.17 -2.83 18.40
CA ARG A 105 3.73 -3.45 19.60
C ARG A 105 5.25 -3.32 19.67
N ARG A 106 5.94 -3.53 18.54
CA ARG A 106 7.40 -3.40 18.45
C ARG A 106 7.87 -1.95 18.63
N GLU A 107 7.15 -0.99 18.05
CA GLU A 107 7.47 0.43 18.23
C GLU A 107 7.33 0.84 19.71
N VAL A 108 6.27 0.38 20.38
CA VAL A 108 6.07 0.61 21.83
C VAL A 108 7.18 -0.05 22.66
N ALA A 109 7.49 -1.32 22.39
CA ALA A 109 8.54 -2.05 23.10
C ALA A 109 9.93 -1.41 22.92
N ALA A 110 10.17 -0.79 21.76
CA ALA A 110 11.40 -0.04 21.48
C ALA A 110 11.40 1.39 22.03
N GLY A 111 10.38 1.79 22.81
CA GLY A 111 10.27 3.13 23.40
C GLY A 111 10.08 4.25 22.37
N ARG A 112 9.67 3.93 21.13
CA ARG A 112 9.47 4.93 20.10
C ARG A 112 8.21 5.75 20.39
N PRO A 113 8.24 7.08 20.19
CA PRO A 113 7.09 7.93 20.43
C PRO A 113 5.92 7.51 19.52
N LEU A 114 4.75 7.33 20.12
CA LEU A 114 3.54 7.03 19.35
C LEU A 114 3.14 8.23 18.51
N GLN A 115 2.62 7.94 17.31
CA GLN A 115 2.04 8.98 16.47
C GLN A 115 0.84 9.61 17.20
N PRO A 116 0.64 10.92 17.12
CA PRO A 116 -0.51 11.60 17.73
C PRO A 116 -1.79 11.23 16.98
N VAL A 117 -2.39 10.11 17.36
CA VAL A 117 -3.59 9.53 16.72
C VAL A 117 -4.63 9.33 17.80
N ALA A 118 -5.81 9.92 17.60
CA ALA A 118 -6.93 9.74 18.51
C ALA A 118 -7.22 8.24 18.74
N GLY A 119 -7.25 7.84 20.01
CA GLY A 119 -7.46 6.45 20.45
C GLY A 119 -6.21 5.57 20.46
N LEU A 120 -5.05 6.04 20.00
CA LEU A 120 -3.79 5.31 20.08
C LEU A 120 -3.06 5.66 21.39
N ARG A 121 -2.79 4.66 22.22
CA ARG A 121 -2.06 4.75 23.49
C ARG A 121 -1.25 3.46 23.69
N PRO A 122 -0.20 3.42 24.53
CA PRO A 122 0.51 2.19 24.84
C PRO A 122 -0.41 1.12 25.45
N GLY A 123 -0.08 -0.17 25.28
CA GLY A 123 -0.78 -1.27 25.94
C GLY A 123 -2.10 -1.74 25.32
N LEU A 124 -2.56 -1.16 24.20
CA LEU A 124 -3.76 -1.64 23.50
C LEU A 124 -3.67 -3.13 23.12
N THR A 125 -4.77 -3.85 23.28
CA THR A 125 -4.99 -5.16 22.69
C THR A 125 -5.20 -5.06 21.17
N LEU A 126 -5.14 -6.20 20.44
CA LEU A 126 -5.43 -6.22 19.01
C LEU A 126 -6.86 -5.71 18.70
N GLU A 127 -7.83 -6.05 19.54
CA GLU A 127 -9.21 -5.62 19.35
C GLU A 127 -9.34 -4.10 19.51
N GLU A 128 -8.83 -3.53 20.60
CA GLU A 128 -8.88 -2.09 20.82
C GLU A 128 -8.11 -1.32 19.74
N PHE A 129 -6.92 -1.82 19.36
CA PHE A 129 -6.11 -1.24 18.29
C PHE A 129 -6.87 -1.21 16.95
N SER A 130 -7.59 -2.29 16.63
CA SER A 130 -8.33 -2.41 15.38
C SER A 130 -9.53 -1.47 15.30
N ARG A 131 -10.03 -0.97 16.45
CA ARG A 131 -11.09 0.04 16.52
C ARG A 131 -10.59 1.45 16.22
N VAL A 132 -9.28 1.71 16.22
CA VAL A 132 -8.71 3.03 15.90
C VAL A 132 -9.12 3.44 14.47
N PRO A 133 -9.92 4.52 14.28
CA PRO A 133 -10.48 4.89 12.98
C PRO A 133 -9.45 5.05 11.88
N ARG A 134 -8.25 5.55 12.22
CA ARG A 134 -7.16 5.77 11.26
C ARG A 134 -6.73 4.48 10.56
N PHE A 135 -6.70 3.35 11.27
CA PHE A 135 -6.12 2.08 10.77
C PHE A 135 -7.12 1.16 10.08
N ARG A 136 -8.43 1.41 10.22
CA ARG A 136 -9.48 0.69 9.49
C ARG A 136 -9.48 1.02 8.00
N ASN A 137 -9.90 0.11 7.13
CA ASN A 137 -10.10 0.34 5.69
C ASN A 137 -8.93 1.09 5.02
N THR A 138 -7.69 0.71 5.34
CA THR A 138 -6.51 1.48 4.91
C THR A 138 -6.30 1.38 3.42
N CYS A 139 -6.46 0.19 2.83
CA CYS A 139 -6.25 0.02 1.39
C CYS A 139 -7.26 0.86 0.60
N ALA A 140 -8.54 0.78 0.98
CA ALA A 140 -9.62 1.58 0.40
C ALA A 140 -9.39 3.09 0.58
N LYS A 141 -8.83 3.54 1.71
CA LYS A 141 -8.48 4.94 1.93
C LYS A 141 -7.35 5.42 1.02
N PHE A 142 -6.31 4.60 0.80
CA PHE A 142 -5.21 4.94 -0.12
C PHE A 142 -5.67 5.05 -1.58
N LEU A 143 -6.68 4.27 -1.96
CA LEU A 143 -7.25 4.26 -3.31
C LEU A 143 -8.49 5.17 -3.46
N ARG A 144 -8.83 5.94 -2.43
CA ARG A 144 -10.06 6.74 -2.43
C ARG A 144 -10.03 7.79 -3.54
N GLY A 145 -11.13 7.89 -4.29
CA GLY A 145 -11.28 8.79 -5.43
C GLY A 145 -10.67 8.26 -6.73
N VAL A 146 -10.08 7.07 -6.73
CA VAL A 146 -9.58 6.41 -7.94
C VAL A 146 -10.55 5.31 -8.36
N PRO A 147 -11.07 5.34 -9.61
CA PRO A 147 -11.87 4.23 -10.13
C PRO A 147 -11.07 2.93 -10.09
N ARG A 148 -11.66 1.83 -9.62
CA ARG A 148 -10.91 0.58 -9.37
C ARG A 148 -10.16 0.05 -10.60
N GLY A 149 -10.73 0.23 -11.80
CA GLY A 149 -10.11 -0.14 -13.09
C GLY A 149 -8.96 0.76 -13.56
N ARG A 150 -8.68 1.88 -12.87
CA ARG A 150 -7.51 2.73 -13.16
C ARG A 150 -6.20 2.16 -12.60
N VAL A 151 -6.29 1.22 -11.67
CA VAL A 151 -5.13 0.45 -11.21
C VAL A 151 -4.88 -0.66 -12.23
N ALA A 152 -3.73 -0.61 -12.89
CA ALA A 152 -3.33 -1.56 -13.92
C ALA A 152 -3.27 -2.98 -13.36
N CYS A 153 -2.63 -3.19 -12.20
CA CYS A 153 -2.51 -4.49 -11.57
C CYS A 153 -2.49 -4.39 -10.04
N TYR A 154 -3.12 -5.35 -9.37
CA TYR A 154 -3.05 -5.54 -7.92
C TYR A 154 -2.17 -6.74 -7.57
N GLY A 155 -1.18 -6.52 -6.71
CA GLY A 155 -0.39 -7.58 -6.10
C GLY A 155 -0.97 -8.02 -4.77
N PHE A 156 -0.66 -9.24 -4.35
CA PHE A 156 -1.13 -9.83 -3.11
C PHE A 156 0.06 -10.30 -2.28
N ALA A 157 0.09 -9.89 -1.01
CA ALA A 157 1.14 -10.31 -0.07
C ALA A 157 1.13 -11.83 0.17
N GLU A 158 0.01 -12.50 -0.10
CA GLU A 158 -0.16 -13.95 -0.04
C GLU A 158 0.52 -14.70 -1.19
N ASP A 159 0.68 -14.06 -2.36
CA ASP A 159 1.27 -14.63 -3.57
C ASP A 159 2.20 -13.60 -4.21
N VAL A 160 3.36 -13.36 -3.60
CA VAL A 160 4.31 -12.34 -4.08
C VAL A 160 4.89 -12.69 -5.44
N ALA A 161 5.29 -13.95 -5.63
CA ALA A 161 5.91 -14.40 -6.87
C ALA A 161 4.93 -14.33 -8.06
N GLY A 162 3.72 -14.88 -7.91
CA GLY A 162 2.70 -14.82 -8.95
C GLY A 162 2.24 -13.40 -9.22
N SER A 163 2.10 -12.57 -8.18
CA SER A 163 1.76 -11.15 -8.33
C SER A 163 2.83 -10.37 -9.11
N LEU A 164 4.11 -10.61 -8.82
CA LEU A 164 5.20 -9.97 -9.54
C LEU A 164 5.23 -10.41 -11.01
N ALA A 165 5.06 -11.71 -11.29
CA ALA A 165 4.99 -12.22 -12.65
C ALA A 165 3.84 -11.55 -13.45
N ARG A 166 2.63 -11.50 -12.88
CA ARG A 166 1.48 -10.81 -13.50
C ARG A 166 1.75 -9.32 -13.72
N MET A 167 2.32 -8.62 -12.74
CA MET A 167 2.66 -7.20 -12.88
C MET A 167 3.64 -6.95 -14.02
N GLN A 168 4.70 -7.75 -14.12
CA GLN A 168 5.70 -7.60 -15.19
C GLN A 168 5.07 -7.80 -16.56
N GLN A 169 4.18 -8.79 -16.71
CA GLN A 169 3.43 -9.03 -17.94
C GLN A 169 2.49 -7.85 -18.28
N VAL A 170 1.70 -7.36 -17.33
CA VAL A 170 0.78 -6.23 -17.54
C VAL A 170 1.52 -4.95 -17.91
N LEU A 171 2.69 -4.72 -17.31
CA LEU A 171 3.49 -3.53 -17.54
C LEU A 171 4.38 -3.64 -18.78
N GLY A 172 4.65 -4.84 -19.29
CA GLY A 172 5.70 -5.08 -20.28
C GLY A 172 7.08 -4.64 -19.78
N LEU A 173 7.33 -4.80 -18.48
CA LEU A 173 8.55 -4.36 -17.79
C LEU A 173 9.16 -5.51 -17.00
N ASP A 174 10.44 -5.77 -17.23
CA ASP A 174 11.24 -6.60 -16.34
C ASP A 174 11.64 -5.77 -15.09
N LEU A 175 11.18 -6.25 -13.94
CA LEU A 175 11.43 -5.71 -12.60
C LEU A 175 12.40 -6.60 -11.80
N GLY A 176 12.88 -7.70 -12.38
CA GLY A 176 13.71 -8.70 -11.74
C GLY A 176 12.92 -9.71 -10.91
N THR A 177 13.65 -10.50 -10.13
CA THR A 177 13.08 -11.51 -9.23
C THR A 177 12.85 -10.96 -7.83
N SER A 178 11.88 -11.53 -7.12
CA SER A 178 11.51 -11.07 -5.78
C SER A 178 12.70 -11.12 -4.82
N LEU A 179 13.14 -9.96 -4.35
CA LEU A 179 14.00 -9.87 -3.17
C LEU A 179 13.17 -10.25 -1.95
N HIS A 180 13.55 -11.32 -1.23
CA HIS A 180 12.98 -11.67 0.07
C HIS A 180 13.40 -10.66 1.17
N ALA A 181 13.21 -9.36 0.93
CA ALA A 181 13.42 -8.32 1.91
C ALA A 181 12.11 -8.14 2.67
N ASN A 182 12.07 -8.49 3.95
CA ASN A 182 10.95 -8.23 4.89
C ASN A 182 9.83 -9.26 4.98
N ALA A 183 10.14 -10.57 4.99
CA ALA A 183 9.32 -11.45 5.82
C ALA A 183 9.44 -10.95 7.28
N ASN A 184 8.32 -10.67 7.97
CA ASN A 184 8.38 -10.40 9.41
C ASN A 184 9.09 -11.58 10.06
N PRO A 185 10.21 -11.41 10.80
CA PRO A 185 10.98 -12.55 11.34
C PRO A 185 10.12 -13.47 12.21
N VAL A 186 9.07 -12.92 12.83
CA VAL A 186 8.11 -13.68 13.65
C VAL A 186 7.25 -14.67 12.84
N ASN A 187 7.00 -14.39 11.55
CA ASN A 187 6.06 -15.16 10.74
C ASN A 187 6.66 -15.82 9.50
N ALA A 188 7.89 -15.48 9.06
CA ALA A 188 8.55 -16.09 7.90
C ALA A 188 7.66 -16.23 6.62
N GLY A 189 6.71 -15.31 6.42
CA GLY A 189 5.75 -15.36 5.31
C GLY A 189 4.45 -16.16 5.59
N ARG A 190 4.33 -16.85 6.72
CA ARG A 190 3.10 -17.53 7.14
C ARG A 190 2.02 -16.53 7.62
N PRO A 191 0.73 -16.82 7.35
CA PRO A 191 -0.37 -16.08 7.95
C PRO A 191 -0.29 -16.09 9.49
N TYR A 192 -0.73 -15.01 10.13
CA TYR A 192 -0.96 -15.00 11.57
C TYR A 192 -2.11 -15.94 11.89
N ALA A 193 -1.93 -16.78 12.91
CA ALA A 193 -3.01 -17.57 13.47
C ALA A 193 -4.08 -16.63 14.04
N LEU A 194 -5.33 -16.87 13.66
CA LEU A 194 -6.49 -16.09 14.08
C LEU A 194 -7.63 -17.06 14.37
N GLU A 195 -8.27 -16.87 15.52
CA GLU A 195 -9.53 -17.56 15.80
C GLU A 195 -10.64 -17.06 14.85
N PRO A 196 -11.56 -17.93 14.41
CA PRO A 196 -12.60 -17.54 13.44
C PRO A 196 -13.42 -16.32 13.88
N ALA A 197 -13.72 -16.21 15.18
CA ALA A 197 -14.46 -15.05 15.73
C ALA A 197 -13.65 -13.75 15.63
N GLN A 198 -12.34 -13.82 15.88
CA GLN A 198 -11.43 -12.69 15.79
C GLN A 198 -11.27 -12.23 14.35
N GLU A 199 -11.09 -13.17 13.41
CA GLU A 199 -11.03 -12.84 11.99
C GLU A 199 -12.31 -12.15 11.51
N ARG A 200 -13.49 -12.68 11.84
CA ARG A 200 -14.78 -12.04 11.51
C ARG A 200 -14.88 -10.61 12.05
N SER A 201 -14.47 -10.39 13.29
CA SER A 201 -14.46 -9.05 13.90
C SER A 201 -13.53 -8.08 13.15
N LEU A 202 -12.32 -8.53 12.81
CA LEU A 202 -11.35 -7.72 12.04
C LEU A 202 -11.87 -7.40 10.63
N LEU A 203 -12.52 -8.35 9.96
CA LEU A 203 -13.12 -8.15 8.65
C LEU A 203 -14.29 -7.17 8.70
N ALA A 204 -15.15 -7.25 9.72
CA ALA A 204 -16.25 -6.30 9.91
C ALA A 204 -15.73 -4.86 10.06
N LEU A 205 -14.67 -4.65 10.84
CA LEU A 205 -14.01 -3.34 11.00
C LEU A 205 -13.31 -2.86 9.71
N ASN A 206 -13.02 -3.77 8.77
CA ASN A 206 -12.30 -3.51 7.53
C ASN A 206 -13.12 -3.90 6.27
N ALA A 207 -14.45 -3.75 6.33
CA ALA A 207 -15.35 -4.24 5.28
C ALA A 207 -15.14 -3.58 3.90
N GLU A 208 -14.64 -2.34 3.83
CA GLU A 208 -14.28 -1.73 2.54
C GLU A 208 -13.02 -2.37 1.95
N ASP A 209 -12.00 -2.62 2.80
CA ASP A 209 -10.78 -3.32 2.38
C ASP A 209 -11.10 -4.75 1.93
N TYR A 210 -12.02 -5.45 2.61
CA TYR A 210 -12.42 -6.81 2.24
C TYR A 210 -13.12 -6.85 0.89
N ARG A 211 -14.09 -5.97 0.65
CA ARG A 211 -14.75 -5.85 -0.67
C ARG A 211 -13.77 -5.48 -1.78
N LEU A 212 -12.81 -4.61 -1.50
CA LEU A 212 -11.74 -4.27 -2.46
C LEU A 212 -10.86 -5.49 -2.74
N TRP A 213 -10.45 -6.21 -1.70
CA TRP A 213 -9.57 -7.39 -1.83
C TRP A 213 -10.24 -8.51 -2.62
N CYS A 214 -11.49 -8.86 -2.32
CA CYS A 214 -12.23 -9.89 -3.08
C CYS A 214 -12.38 -9.49 -4.55
N TRP A 215 -12.83 -8.26 -4.83
CA TRP A 215 -12.97 -7.76 -6.19
C TRP A 215 -11.65 -7.77 -6.96
N ALA A 216 -10.54 -7.38 -6.30
CA ALA A 216 -9.24 -7.37 -6.93
C ALA A 216 -8.75 -8.80 -7.22
N ARG A 217 -9.00 -9.77 -6.33
CA ARG A 217 -8.63 -11.17 -6.58
C ARG A 217 -9.37 -11.75 -7.77
N GLU A 218 -10.68 -11.57 -7.80
CA GLU A 218 -11.52 -12.00 -8.93
C GLU A 218 -11.05 -11.40 -10.25
N ARG A 219 -10.75 -10.09 -10.27
CA ARG A 219 -10.19 -9.40 -11.45
C ARG A 219 -8.88 -10.00 -11.93
N GLU A 220 -8.00 -10.39 -11.01
CA GLU A 220 -6.67 -10.93 -11.33
C GLU A 220 -6.69 -12.47 -11.52
N GLY A 221 -7.88 -13.09 -11.48
CA GLY A 221 -8.08 -14.52 -11.72
C GLY A 221 -7.66 -15.43 -10.56
N LEU A 222 -7.81 -14.97 -9.31
CA LEU A 222 -7.38 -15.66 -8.09
C LEU A 222 -8.53 -16.08 -7.17
#